data_AF-A0A1F5K6D0-F1
#
_entry.id   AF-A0A1F5K6D0-F1
#
_cell.length_a   1.000
_cell.length_b   1.000
_cell.length_c   1.000
_cell.angle_alpha   90.00
_cell.angle_beta   90.00
_cell.angle_gamma   90.00
#
_symmetry.space_group_name_H-M   'P 1'
#
loop_
_entity.id
_entity.type
_entity.pdbx_description
1 polymer ?
#
loop_
_entity_poly.entity_id
_entity_poly.type
_entity_poly.pdbx_seq_one_letter_code
_entity_poly.pdbx_strand_id
1 'polypeptide(L)'
;MLALIVIVLFGLGFAYFSTLNTLTVHVNLFGTLLIVPLYGLVLGSILLGVVVSWILSLFDWAASAWTLRSRESKIKESEEDILGLRKRVYDLELENTRLRGERNPKEAIVIEEKPERKHISLADRIRHSLYS
;
A
#
# COMPACT_ATOMS: atom_id res chain seq x y z
N MET A 1 -8.64 9.21 24.47
CA MET A 1 -9.62 9.48 25.54
C MET A 1 -10.85 8.56 25.45
N LEU A 2 -11.57 8.53 24.32
CA LEU A 2 -12.73 7.65 24.15
C LEU A 2 -12.41 6.16 24.42
N ALA A 3 -11.29 5.65 23.90
CA ALA A 3 -10.88 4.26 24.16
C ALA A 3 -10.70 3.96 25.66
N LEU A 4 -10.11 4.88 26.42
CA LEU A 4 -9.91 4.73 27.86
C LEU A 4 -11.25 4.70 28.60
N ILE A 5 -12.18 5.59 28.23
CA ILE A 5 -13.54 5.62 28.78
C ILE A 5 -14.26 4.29 28.52
N VAL A 6 -14.20 3.77 27.29
CA VAL A 6 -14.80 2.48 26.92
C VAL A 6 -14.20 1.33 27.72
N ILE A 7 -12.86 1.28 27.86
CA ILE A 7 -12.17 0.24 28.64
C ILE A 7 -12.60 0.29 30.11
N VAL A 8 -12.69 1.50 30.71
CA VAL A 8 -13.13 1.67 32.10
C VAL A 8 -14.58 1.21 32.27
N LEU A 9 -15.50 1.63 31.40
CA LEU A 9 -16.90 1.19 31.46
C LEU A 9 -17.04 -0.32 31.29
N PHE A 10 -16.29 -0.90 30.36
CA PHE A 10 -16.26 -2.35 30.18
C PHE A 10 -15.71 -3.06 31.42
N GLY A 11 -14.64 -2.54 32.02
CA GLY A 11 -14.06 -3.06 33.25
C GLY A 11 -15.02 -3.00 34.44
N LEU A 12 -15.73 -1.88 34.64
CA LEU A 12 -16.76 -1.76 35.67
C LEU A 12 -17.93 -2.72 35.41
N GLY A 13 -18.41 -2.78 34.16
CA GLY A 13 -19.49 -3.69 33.77
C GLY A 13 -19.10 -5.15 34.00
N PHE A 14 -17.87 -5.52 33.65
CA PHE A 14 -17.35 -6.86 33.89
C PHE A 14 -17.16 -7.16 35.39
N ALA A 15 -16.66 -6.21 36.17
CA ALA A 15 -16.53 -6.37 37.62
C ALA A 15 -17.89 -6.60 38.29
N TYR A 16 -18.90 -5.80 37.92
CA TYR A 16 -20.27 -6.02 38.37
C TYR A 16 -20.83 -7.37 37.92
N PHE A 17 -20.63 -7.73 36.65
CA PHE A 17 -21.01 -9.04 36.11
C PHE A 17 -20.37 -10.21 36.87
N SER A 18 -19.11 -10.08 37.26
CA SER A 18 -18.38 -11.09 38.04
C SER A 18 -19.01 -11.32 39.41
N THR A 19 -19.47 -10.25 40.09
CA THR A 19 -20.15 -10.39 41.39
C THR A 19 -21.47 -11.16 41.30
N LEU A 20 -22.16 -11.08 40.15
CA LEU A 20 -23.42 -11.79 39.92
C LEU A 20 -23.21 -13.23 39.43
N ASN A 21 -22.04 -13.56 38.89
CA ASN A 21 -21.78 -14.84 38.21
C ASN A 21 -20.62 -15.62 38.86
N THR A 22 -20.69 -15.81 40.18
CA THR A 22 -19.67 -16.51 40.97
C THR A 22 -19.75 -18.05 40.89
N LEU A 23 -20.69 -18.58 40.11
CA LEU A 23 -20.84 -20.02 39.86
C LEU A 23 -19.51 -20.61 39.36
N THR A 24 -19.12 -21.75 39.94
CA THR A 24 -17.93 -22.48 39.55
C THR A 24 -18.25 -23.58 38.56
N VAL A 25 -17.34 -23.81 37.61
CA VAL A 25 -17.43 -24.87 36.63
C VAL A 25 -16.19 -25.76 36.68
N HIS A 26 -16.37 -27.04 36.39
CA HIS A 26 -15.28 -27.99 36.24
C HIS A 26 -14.78 -27.96 34.80
N VAL A 27 -13.51 -27.64 34.62
CA VAL A 27 -12.86 -27.60 33.31
C VAL A 27 -11.72 -28.59 33.31
N ASN A 28 -11.66 -29.48 32.33
CA ASN A 28 -10.53 -30.34 32.13
C ASN A 28 -9.52 -29.63 31.21
N LEU A 29 -8.40 -29.16 31.78
CA LEU A 29 -7.27 -28.64 31.01
C LEU A 29 -6.19 -29.71 30.95
N PHE A 30 -5.96 -30.25 29.75
CA PHE A 30 -4.87 -31.19 29.46
C PHE A 30 -4.79 -32.38 30.44
N GLY A 31 -5.94 -32.91 30.88
CA GLY A 31 -6.04 -34.02 31.82
C GLY A 31 -6.13 -33.61 33.29
N THR A 32 -5.99 -32.32 33.62
CA THR A 32 -6.15 -31.78 34.97
C THR A 32 -7.53 -31.15 35.14
N LEU A 33 -8.28 -31.61 36.15
CA LEU A 33 -9.58 -31.05 36.49
C LEU A 33 -9.39 -29.78 37.34
N LEU A 34 -9.71 -28.62 36.77
CA LEU A 34 -9.68 -27.33 37.44
C LEU A 34 -11.09 -26.85 37.76
N ILE A 35 -11.27 -26.34 38.97
CA ILE A 35 -12.51 -25.69 39.40
C ILE A 35 -12.26 -24.19 39.31
N VAL A 36 -12.94 -23.54 38.37
CA VAL A 36 -12.76 -22.10 38.11
C VAL A 36 -14.11 -21.40 38.08
N PRO A 37 -14.20 -20.15 38.56
CA PRO A 37 -15.42 -19.35 38.39
C PRO A 37 -15.73 -19.14 36.91
N LEU A 38 -17.01 -19.22 36.56
CA LEU A 38 -17.49 -19.08 35.18
C LEU A 38 -17.07 -17.75 34.56
N TYR A 39 -17.15 -16.65 35.33
CA TYR A 39 -16.71 -15.33 34.84
C TYR A 39 -15.23 -15.34 34.43
N GLY A 40 -14.38 -16.07 35.15
CA GLY A 40 -12.94 -16.16 34.87
C GLY A 40 -12.68 -16.93 33.57
N LEU A 41 -13.43 -18.00 33.33
CA LEU A 41 -13.34 -18.77 32.08
C LEU A 41 -13.77 -17.94 30.87
N VAL A 42 -14.88 -17.20 31.00
CA VAL A 42 -15.38 -16.30 29.93
C VAL A 42 -14.35 -15.21 29.62
N LEU A 43 -13.83 -14.53 30.64
CA LEU A 43 -12.82 -13.49 30.46
C LEU A 43 -11.55 -14.05 29.81
N GLY A 44 -11.08 -15.20 30.27
CA GLY A 44 -9.91 -15.88 29.72
C GLY A 44 -10.08 -16.21 28.23
N SER A 45 -11.25 -16.71 27.83
CA SER A 45 -11.57 -16.99 26.42
C SER A 45 -11.55 -15.72 25.55
N ILE A 46 -12.16 -14.63 26.03
CA ILE A 46 -12.16 -13.34 25.34
C ILE A 46 -10.71 -12.82 25.20
N LEU A 47 -9.93 -12.87 26.28
CA LEU A 47 -8.53 -12.46 26.26
C LEU A 47 -7.71 -13.28 25.26
N LEU A 48 -7.90 -14.60 25.23
CA LEU A 48 -7.23 -15.46 24.25
C LEU A 48 -7.56 -15.04 22.82
N GLY A 49 -8.82 -14.74 22.52
CA GLY A 49 -9.22 -14.20 21.22
C GLY A 49 -8.50 -12.90 20.86
N VAL A 50 -8.38 -11.97 21.82
CA VAL A 50 -7.63 -10.71 21.64
C VAL A 50 -6.15 -10.96 21.40
N VAL A 51 -5.53 -11.87 22.16
CA VAL A 51 -4.12 -12.24 21.99
C VAL A 51 -3.87 -12.83 20.61
N VAL A 52 -4.74 -13.75 20.15
CA VAL A 52 -4.65 -14.34 18.81
C VAL A 52 -4.80 -13.27 17.74
N SER A 53 -5.80 -12.38 17.86
CA SER A 53 -6.00 -11.28 16.92
C SER A 53 -4.79 -10.35 16.87
N TRP A 54 -4.19 -10.03 18.02
CA TRP A 54 -2.99 -9.22 18.09
C TRP A 54 -1.80 -9.89 17.38
N ILE A 55 -1.60 -11.19 17.60
CA ILE A 55 -0.58 -11.97 16.88
C ILE A 55 -0.82 -11.93 15.37
N LEU A 56 -2.06 -12.13 14.91
CA LEU A 56 -2.39 -12.06 13.48
C LEU A 56 -2.08 -10.67 12.89
N SER A 57 -2.37 -9.59 13.62
CA SER A 57 -2.08 -8.23 13.17
C SER A 57 -0.59 -7.94 12.98
N LEU A 58 0.30 -8.65 13.69
CA LEU A 58 1.75 -8.52 13.48
C LEU A 58 2.17 -9.07 12.11
N PHE A 59 1.50 -10.11 11.60
CA PHE A 59 1.75 -10.63 10.27
C PHE A 59 1.33 -9.65 9.17
N ASP A 60 0.22 -8.92 9.36
CA ASP A 60 -0.20 -7.87 8.44
C ASP A 60 0.82 -6.74 8.35
N TRP A 61 1.43 -6.37 9.48
CA TRP A 61 2.51 -5.38 9.51
C TRP A 61 3.75 -5.87 8.74
N ALA A 62 4.13 -7.14 8.89
CA ALA A 62 5.25 -7.72 8.15
C ALA A 62 5.01 -7.74 6.64
N ALA A 63 3.81 -8.13 6.20
CA ALA A 63 3.42 -8.11 4.78
C ALA A 63 3.40 -6.67 4.22
N SER A 64 2.89 -5.73 5.01
CA SER A 64 2.87 -4.30 4.65
C SER A 64 4.28 -3.73 4.53
N ALA A 65 5.19 -4.07 5.45
CA ALA A 65 6.58 -3.62 5.40
C ALA A 65 7.31 -4.14 4.16
N TRP A 66 7.06 -5.40 3.76
CA TRP A 66 7.64 -5.95 2.54
C TRP A 66 7.07 -5.28 1.28
N THR A 67 5.75 -5.06 1.24
CA THR A 67 5.10 -4.31 0.16
C THR A 67 5.63 -2.88 0.07
N LEU A 68 5.89 -2.23 1.20
CA LEU A 68 6.43 -0.88 1.23
C LEU A 68 7.86 -0.85 0.67
N ARG A 69 8.69 -1.83 1.04
CA ARG A 69 10.07 -1.96 0.52
C ARG A 69 10.11 -2.16 -1.00
N SER A 70 9.19 -2.93 -1.57
CA SER A 70 9.12 -3.14 -3.02
C SER A 70 8.59 -1.90 -3.77
N ARG A 71 7.77 -1.08 -3.11
CA ARG A 71 7.36 0.23 -3.65
C ARG A 71 8.50 1.25 -3.58
N GLU A 72 9.26 1.26 -2.49
CA GLU A 72 10.44 2.12 -2.30
C GLU A 72 11.51 1.86 -3.37
N SER A 73 11.75 0.59 -3.72
CA SER A 73 12.71 0.25 -4.79
C SER A 73 12.27 0.77 -6.16
N LYS A 74 10.97 0.69 -6.48
CA LYS A 74 10.42 1.22 -7.73
C LYS A 74 10.49 2.75 -7.81
N ILE A 75 10.36 3.43 -6.67
CA ILE A 75 10.51 4.89 -6.59
C ILE A 75 11.95 5.27 -6.91
N LYS A 76 12.94 4.58 -6.32
CA LYS A 76 14.35 4.82 -6.62
C LYS A 76 14.71 4.57 -8.08
N GLU A 77 14.23 3.48 -8.66
CA GLU A 77 14.42 3.15 -10.07
C GLU A 77 13.84 4.25 -10.98
N SER A 78 12.63 4.72 -10.68
CA SER A 78 12.00 5.81 -11.44
C SER A 78 12.76 7.14 -11.32
N GLU A 79 13.36 7.42 -10.16
CA GLU A 79 14.17 8.62 -9.94
C GLU A 79 15.50 8.57 -10.71
N GLU A 80 16.14 7.40 -10.74
CA GLU A 80 17.33 7.15 -11.57
C GLU A 80 17.03 7.30 -13.07
N ASP A 81 15.89 6.80 -13.54
CA ASP A 81 15.45 6.96 -14.92
C ASP A 81 15.22 8.43 -15.29
N ILE A 82 14.59 9.22 -14.40
CA ILE A 82 14.39 10.66 -14.60
C ILE A 82 15.73 11.38 -14.72
N LEU A 83 16.70 11.05 -13.86
CA LEU A 83 18.04 11.64 -13.91
C LEU A 83 18.77 11.24 -15.21
N GLY A 84 18.66 9.98 -15.62
CA GLY A 84 19.22 9.48 -16.88
C GLY A 84 18.62 10.17 -18.11
N LEU A 85 17.30 10.33 -18.15
CA LEU A 85 16.59 11.05 -19.19
C LEU A 85 16.99 12.52 -19.23
N ARG A 86 17.06 13.20 -18.08
CA ARG A 86 17.51 14.60 -17.99
C ARG A 86 18.92 14.78 -18.53
N LYS A 87 19.83 13.85 -18.22
CA LYS A 87 21.20 13.88 -18.73
C LYS A 87 21.23 13.71 -20.25
N ARG A 88 20.46 12.76 -20.80
CA ARG A 88 20.35 12.58 -22.26
C ARG A 88 19.77 13.81 -22.96
N VAL A 89 18.77 14.46 -22.38
CA VAL A 89 18.23 15.72 -22.93
C VAL A 89 19.31 16.79 -22.99
N TYR A 90 20.08 16.97 -21.91
CA TYR A 90 21.17 17.93 -21.86
C TYR A 90 22.26 17.62 -22.91
N ASP A 91 22.68 16.36 -23.03
CA ASP A 91 23.67 15.92 -24.01
C ASP A 91 23.19 16.17 -25.45
N LEU A 92 21.92 15.89 -25.75
CA LEU A 92 21.30 16.13 -27.05
C LEU A 92 21.12 17.62 -27.38
N GLU A 93 20.87 18.46 -26.38
CA GLU A 93 20.83 19.92 -26.54
C GLU A 93 22.23 20.48 -26.85
N LEU A 94 23.25 19.96 -26.18
CA LEU A 94 24.66 20.32 -26.42
C LEU A 94 25.10 19.89 -27.83
N GLU A 95 24.71 18.69 -28.25
CA GLU A 95 25.00 18.19 -29.59
C GLU A 95 24.25 18.98 -30.67
N ASN A 96 22.97 19.31 -30.45
CA ASN A 96 22.22 20.17 -31.36
C ASN A 96 22.83 21.57 -31.48
N THR A 97 23.25 22.17 -30.37
CA THR A 97 23.88 23.51 -30.38
C THR A 97 25.24 23.47 -31.07
N ARG A 98 26.03 22.40 -30.86
CA ARG A 98 27.29 22.17 -31.57
C ARG A 98 27.06 22.01 -33.08
N LEU A 99 26.15 21.13 -33.50
CA LEU A 99 25.84 20.90 -34.92
C LEU A 99 25.25 22.14 -35.61
N ARG A 100 24.45 22.92 -34.89
CA ARG A 100 23.93 24.22 -35.37
C ARG A 100 25.03 25.29 -35.45
N GLY A 101 26.02 25.26 -34.57
CA GLY A 101 27.18 26.15 -34.61
C GLY A 101 28.20 25.78 -35.68
N GLU A 102 28.35 24.48 -35.98
CA GLU A 102 29.18 23.96 -37.08
C GLU A 102 28.52 24.18 -38.45
N ARG A 103 27.17 24.29 -38.50
CA ARG A 103 26.45 24.77 -39.70
C ARG A 103 26.64 26.28 -39.89
N ASN A 104 27.53 26.62 -40.80
CA ASN A 104 27.72 27.97 -41.36
C ASN A 104 26.33 28.62 -41.69
N PRO A 105 26.08 29.92 -41.38
CA PRO A 105 24.77 30.57 -41.51
C PRO A 105 24.29 30.80 -42.97
N LYS A 106 24.68 29.96 -43.92
CA LYS A 106 24.22 29.99 -45.32
C LYS A 106 23.26 28.87 -45.70
N GLU A 107 22.97 27.91 -44.81
CA GLU A 107 21.99 26.84 -45.07
C GLU A 107 20.68 26.97 -44.28
N ALA A 108 20.47 28.06 -43.54
CA ALA A 108 19.29 28.24 -42.69
C ALA A 108 17.96 28.48 -43.45
N ILE A 109 17.92 28.28 -44.77
CA ILE A 109 16.69 28.37 -45.57
C ILE A 109 16.59 27.16 -46.49
N VAL A 110 16.58 25.93 -45.98
CA VAL A 110 15.80 24.86 -46.62
C VAL A 110 15.38 23.84 -45.55
N ILE A 111 14.11 23.44 -45.61
CA ILE A 111 13.46 22.33 -44.91
C ILE A 111 12.97 22.61 -43.48
N GLU A 112 12.04 23.58 -43.33
CA GLU A 112 10.85 23.32 -42.53
C GLU A 112 9.83 22.58 -43.42
N GLU A 113 9.93 21.26 -43.51
CA GLU A 113 8.79 20.45 -43.93
C GLU A 113 8.12 19.93 -42.67
N LYS A 114 7.10 20.69 -42.21
CA LYS A 114 6.19 20.28 -41.15
C LYS A 114 5.54 18.97 -41.58
N PRO A 115 5.74 17.83 -40.88
CA PRO A 115 5.07 16.60 -41.26
C PRO A 115 3.57 16.82 -41.10
N GLU A 116 2.85 16.72 -42.22
CA GLU A 116 1.40 16.77 -42.27
C GLU A 116 0.86 15.62 -41.41
N ARG A 117 0.42 15.95 -40.19
CA ARG A 117 -0.29 15.00 -39.33
C ARG A 117 -1.62 14.70 -39.99
N LYS A 118 -1.70 13.57 -40.70
CA LYS A 118 -2.96 12.95 -41.10
C LYS A 118 -3.73 12.61 -39.82
N HIS A 119 -4.68 13.47 -39.46
CA HIS A 119 -5.57 13.25 -38.32
C HIS A 119 -6.43 12.03 -38.62
N ILE A 120 -6.02 10.86 -38.13
CA ILE A 120 -6.87 9.67 -38.17
C ILE A 120 -7.97 9.92 -37.15
N SER A 121 -9.21 10.09 -37.61
CA SER A 121 -10.36 10.31 -36.76
C SER A 121 -10.55 9.07 -35.87
N LEU A 122 -10.88 9.31 -34.59
CA LEU A 122 -11.16 8.22 -33.64
C LEU A 122 -12.30 7.31 -34.12
N ALA A 123 -13.20 7.84 -34.97
CA ALA A 123 -14.26 7.07 -35.62
C ALA A 123 -13.70 5.96 -36.54
N ASP A 124 -12.57 6.19 -37.21
CA ASP A 124 -11.94 5.20 -38.10
C ASP A 124 -11.33 4.04 -37.31
N ARG A 125 -10.80 4.31 -36.11
CA ARG A 125 -10.27 3.25 -35.22
C ARG A 125 -11.36 2.37 -34.63
N ILE A 126 -12.51 2.95 -34.27
CA ILE A 126 -13.63 2.19 -33.70
C ILE A 126 -14.27 1.30 -34.77
N ARG A 127 -14.38 1.79 -36.01
CA ARG A 127 -14.95 1.01 -37.11
C ARG A 127 -14.12 -0.22 -37.45
N HIS A 128 -12.80 -0.13 -37.30
CA HIS A 128 -11.88 -1.23 -37.61
C HIS A 128 -11.89 -2.34 -36.54
N SER A 129 -12.35 -2.08 -35.31
CA SER A 129 -12.42 -3.10 -34.25
C SER A 129 -13.74 -3.88 -34.22
N LEU A 130 -14.75 -3.47 -35.01
CA LEU A 130 -16.07 -4.11 -35.05
C LEU A 130 -16.23 -5.12 -36.19
N TYR A 131 -15.22 -5.26 -37.05
CA TYR A 131 -15.18 -6.23 -38.16
C TYR A 131 -13.97 -7.19 -38.07
N SER A 132 -13.34 -7.28 -36.89
CA SER A 132 -12.35 -8.32 -36.56
C SER A 132 -12.95 -9.39 -35.68
#